data_AF-A0A946XIS0-F1
#
_entry.id   AF-A0A946XIS0-F1
#
_cell.length_a   1.000
_cell.length_b   1.000
_cell.length_c   1.000
_cell.angle_alpha   90.00
_cell.angle_beta   90.00
_cell.angle_gamma   90.00
#
_symmetry.space_group_name_H-M   'P 1'
#
loop_
_entity.id
_entity.type
_entity.pdbx_description
1 polymer ?
#
loop_
_entity_poly.entity_id
_entity_poly.type
_entity_poly.pdbx_seq_one_letter_code
_entity_poly.pdbx_strand_id
1 'polypeptide(L)'
;MSKHNLFLTSVSILTILAIVLLVKEVHQERTIREPYTDMEQFDEAFVQEQEDKAVYSAEKALYDYTIDFIKNHEGYVAEPYQCAANKWTIGYGHRTYGHESYKHLTEVEAEALLRTDFDVRLDIVMEKYPELSFHQQIALAHFAFCCGVGA
;
A
#
# COMPACT_ATOMS: atom_id res chain seq x y z
N MET A 1 -53.96 -21.48 -11.59
CA MET A 1 -52.57 -21.63 -11.13
C MET A 1 -51.66 -21.54 -12.34
N SER A 2 -51.18 -20.32 -12.60
CA SER A 2 -50.50 -19.95 -13.83
C SER A 2 -48.99 -20.14 -13.70
N LYS A 3 -48.41 -20.84 -14.69
CA LYS A 3 -46.99 -21.19 -14.82
C LYS A 3 -46.15 -19.97 -15.24
N HIS A 4 -46.05 -18.94 -14.40
CA HIS A 4 -45.33 -17.70 -14.76
C HIS A 4 -44.05 -17.40 -13.96
N ASN A 5 -43.60 -18.26 -13.04
CA ASN A 5 -42.38 -18.00 -12.26
C ASN A 5 -41.18 -18.92 -12.54
N LEU A 6 -41.17 -19.66 -13.66
CA LEU A 6 -40.03 -20.51 -14.03
C LEU A 6 -39.28 -20.06 -15.30
N PHE A 7 -39.64 -18.93 -15.90
CA PHE A 7 -39.01 -18.40 -17.12
C PHE A 7 -38.11 -17.18 -16.88
N LEU A 8 -38.11 -16.59 -15.67
CA LEU A 8 -37.33 -15.39 -15.37
C LEU A 8 -35.92 -15.66 -14.79
N THR A 9 -35.57 -16.89 -14.41
CA THR A 9 -34.22 -17.20 -13.90
C THR A 9 -33.26 -17.76 -14.96
N SER A 10 -33.77 -18.22 -16.11
CA SER A 10 -32.94 -18.78 -17.18
C SER A 10 -32.33 -17.72 -18.11
N VAL A 11 -33.00 -16.56 -18.28
CA VAL A 11 -32.53 -15.48 -19.15
C VAL A 11 -31.31 -14.76 -18.58
N SER A 12 -31.20 -14.64 -17.24
CA SER A 12 -30.06 -14.00 -16.58
C SER A 12 -28.77 -14.83 -16.58
N ILE A 13 -28.86 -16.16 -16.67
CA ILE A 13 -27.69 -17.04 -16.68
C ILE A 13 -27.08 -17.10 -18.08
N LEU A 14 -27.92 -17.09 -19.12
CA LEU A 14 -27.48 -17.05 -20.52
C LEU A 14 -26.80 -15.72 -20.88
N THR A 15 -27.23 -14.59 -20.31
CA THR A 15 -26.56 -13.29 -20.51
C THR A 15 -25.19 -13.24 -19.84
N ILE A 16 -25.04 -13.78 -18.62
CA ILE A 16 -23.74 -13.82 -17.94
C ILE A 16 -22.77 -14.74 -18.67
N LEU A 17 -23.24 -15.90 -19.16
CA LEU A 17 -22.40 -16.83 -19.91
C LEU A 17 -21.98 -16.27 -21.28
N ALA A 18 -22.85 -15.51 -21.95
CA ALA A 18 -22.51 -14.80 -23.18
C ALA A 18 -21.44 -13.72 -22.96
N ILE A 19 -21.51 -12.97 -21.85
CA ILE A 19 -20.48 -11.99 -21.47
C ILE A 19 -19.14 -12.68 -21.18
N VAL A 20 -19.15 -13.82 -20.47
CA VAL A 20 -17.92 -14.59 -20.16
C VAL A 20 -17.28 -15.19 -21.41
N LEU A 21 -18.07 -15.59 -22.42
CA LEU A 21 -17.54 -16.10 -23.69
C LEU A 21 -17.01 -14.96 -24.58
N LEU A 22 -17.65 -13.79 -24.58
CA LEU A 22 -17.16 -12.59 -25.28
C LEU A 22 -15.80 -12.10 -24.75
N VAL A 23 -15.53 -12.30 -23.46
CA VAL A 23 -14.25 -11.90 -22.83
C VAL A 23 -13.10 -12.87 -23.16
N LYS A 24 -13.39 -14.12 -23.57
CA LYS A 24 -12.34 -15.14 -23.85
C LYS A 24 -11.78 -15.13 -25.27
N GLU A 25 -12.42 -14.44 -26.21
CA GLU A 25 -11.95 -14.32 -27.60
C GLU A 25 -10.94 -13.17 -27.77
N VAL A 26 -10.18 -12.92 -26.71
CA VAL A 26 -9.13 -11.89 -26.62
C VAL A 26 -7.81 -12.30 -27.27
N HIS A 27 -7.55 -13.55 -27.68
CA HIS A 27 -6.22 -13.90 -28.18
C HIS A 27 -6.22 -14.73 -29.48
N GLN A 28 -5.78 -14.05 -30.57
CA GLN A 28 -4.80 -14.49 -31.58
C GLN A 28 -5.29 -14.48 -33.05
N GLU A 29 -4.96 -13.41 -33.80
CA GLU A 29 -4.06 -13.44 -34.99
C GLU A 29 -3.91 -12.04 -35.63
N ARG A 30 -2.66 -11.65 -35.90
CA ARG A 30 -2.29 -10.43 -36.63
C ARG A 30 -2.57 -10.63 -38.13
N THR A 31 -3.20 -9.67 -38.83
CA THR A 31 -2.81 -9.25 -40.20
C THR A 31 -3.58 -8.00 -40.71
N ILE A 32 -2.84 -6.89 -40.84
CA ILE A 32 -2.83 -5.77 -41.83
C ILE A 32 -4.12 -5.03 -42.28
N ARG A 33 -4.02 -3.67 -42.21
CA ARG A 33 -4.68 -2.55 -42.97
C ARG A 33 -6.02 -2.01 -42.38
N GLU A 34 -6.25 -0.72 -42.11
CA GLU A 34 -6.18 0.55 -42.89
C GLU A 34 -6.20 1.78 -41.91
N PRO A 35 -5.99 3.04 -42.36
CA PRO A 35 -5.49 4.14 -41.52
C PRO A 35 -6.56 4.92 -40.73
N TYR A 36 -6.16 5.35 -39.54
CA TYR A 36 -6.61 6.51 -38.75
C TYR A 36 -8.10 6.57 -38.34
N THR A 37 -8.39 6.07 -37.14
CA THR A 37 -9.35 6.68 -36.19
C THR A 37 -8.98 6.21 -34.78
N ASP A 38 -7.99 6.84 -34.15
CA ASP A 38 -7.61 6.54 -32.76
C ASP A 38 -7.22 7.85 -32.06
N MET A 39 -8.23 8.55 -31.56
CA MET A 39 -8.08 9.75 -30.72
C MET A 39 -8.61 9.52 -29.30
N GLU A 40 -9.48 8.53 -29.08
CA GLU A 40 -10.12 8.31 -27.77
C GLU A 40 -9.33 7.35 -26.86
N GLN A 41 -8.54 6.41 -27.40
CA GLN A 41 -7.82 5.42 -26.59
C GLN A 41 -6.50 5.95 -26.00
N PHE A 42 -5.95 7.02 -26.58
CA PHE A 42 -4.74 7.69 -26.08
C PHE A 42 -5.05 8.54 -24.82
N ASP A 43 -6.26 9.06 -24.72
CA ASP A 43 -6.69 9.92 -23.60
C ASP A 43 -6.95 9.10 -22.32
N GLU A 44 -7.58 7.92 -22.41
CA GLU A 44 -7.87 7.11 -21.21
C GLU A 44 -6.62 6.55 -20.52
N ALA A 45 -5.66 6.01 -21.28
CA ALA A 45 -4.40 5.51 -20.71
C ALA A 45 -3.55 6.64 -20.12
N PHE A 46 -3.57 7.82 -20.74
CA PHE A 46 -2.88 9.00 -20.23
C PHE A 46 -3.53 9.51 -18.94
N VAL A 47 -4.87 9.57 -18.88
CA VAL A 47 -5.62 9.94 -17.68
C VAL A 47 -5.34 8.97 -16.54
N GLN A 48 -5.40 7.65 -16.77
CA GLN A 48 -5.10 6.63 -15.77
C GLN A 48 -3.65 6.77 -15.25
N GLU A 49 -2.67 6.98 -16.13
CA GLU A 49 -1.27 7.19 -15.73
C GLU A 49 -1.10 8.45 -14.86
N GLN A 50 -1.81 9.55 -15.17
CA GLN A 50 -1.77 10.75 -14.35
C GLN A 50 -2.43 10.53 -12.99
N GLU A 51 -3.55 9.81 -12.94
CA GLU A 51 -4.24 9.47 -11.69
C GLU A 51 -3.38 8.57 -10.80
N ASP A 52 -2.79 7.50 -11.34
CA ASP A 52 -1.90 6.59 -10.61
C ASP A 52 -0.68 7.35 -10.05
N LYS A 53 -0.10 8.26 -10.84
CA LYS A 53 0.99 9.14 -10.39
C LYS A 53 0.56 10.07 -9.27
N ALA A 54 -0.63 10.66 -9.36
CA ALA A 54 -1.15 11.56 -8.34
C ALA A 54 -1.44 10.81 -7.03
N VAL A 55 -2.02 9.62 -7.11
CA VAL A 55 -2.25 8.74 -5.95
C VAL A 55 -0.93 8.33 -5.32
N TYR A 56 0.01 7.80 -6.10
CA TYR A 56 1.34 7.45 -5.60
C TYR A 56 2.04 8.64 -4.93
N SER A 57 1.93 9.84 -5.52
CA SER A 57 2.48 11.05 -4.93
C SER A 57 1.81 11.42 -3.60
N ALA A 58 0.50 11.25 -3.48
CA ALA A 58 -0.24 11.57 -2.27
C ALA A 58 0.07 10.56 -1.15
N GLU A 59 0.08 9.26 -1.47
CA GLU A 59 0.45 8.20 -0.53
C GLU A 59 1.88 8.37 -0.04
N LYS A 60 2.83 8.64 -0.95
CA LYS A 60 4.20 8.95 -0.59
C LYS A 60 4.30 10.17 0.34
N ALA A 61 3.56 11.24 0.04
CA ALA A 61 3.56 12.44 0.87
C ALA A 61 3.00 12.18 2.28
N LEU A 62 1.95 11.37 2.39
CA LEU A 62 1.39 10.96 3.67
C LEU A 62 2.36 10.09 4.48
N TYR A 63 3.04 9.16 3.80
CA TYR A 63 4.07 8.34 4.40
C TYR A 63 5.22 9.20 4.95
N ASP A 64 5.77 10.10 4.13
CA ASP A 64 6.86 11.00 4.56
C ASP A 64 6.42 11.91 5.72
N TYR A 65 5.19 12.45 5.67
CA TYR A 65 4.61 13.21 6.79
C TYR A 65 4.55 12.38 8.08
N THR A 66 4.18 11.10 7.98
CA THR A 66 4.09 10.20 9.13
C THR A 66 5.48 9.95 9.74
N ILE A 67 6.50 9.74 8.90
CA ILE A 67 7.89 9.60 9.35
C ILE A 67 8.35 10.86 10.08
N ASP A 68 8.10 12.05 9.52
CA ASP A 68 8.45 13.31 10.18
C ASP A 68 7.67 13.53 11.49
N PHE A 69 6.41 13.11 11.55
CA PHE A 69 5.62 13.14 12.77
C PHE A 69 6.25 12.26 13.87
N ILE A 70 6.64 11.03 13.55
CA ILE A 70 7.31 10.13 14.50
C ILE A 70 8.64 10.71 14.96
N LYS A 71 9.46 11.23 14.03
CA LYS A 71 10.76 11.86 14.34
C LYS A 71 10.61 12.99 15.37
N ASN A 72 9.59 13.84 15.17
CA ASN A 72 9.30 14.95 16.07
C ASN A 72 8.79 14.50 17.45
N HIS A 73 8.11 13.35 17.53
CA HIS A 73 7.60 12.81 18.79
C HIS A 73 8.68 12.10 19.62
N GLU A 74 9.46 11.22 18.98
CA GLU A 74 10.46 10.37 19.65
C GLU A 74 11.77 11.10 19.94
N GLY A 75 12.17 12.01 19.04
CA GLY A 75 13.47 12.67 19.09
C GLY A 75 14.64 11.78 18.64
N TYR A 76 15.74 12.42 18.27
CA TYR A 76 16.93 11.75 17.74
C TYR A 76 18.00 11.56 18.82
N VAL A 77 18.50 10.32 18.96
CA VAL A 77 19.67 10.01 19.81
C VAL A 77 20.73 9.28 19.00
N ALA A 78 21.86 9.93 18.78
CA ALA A 78 22.91 9.41 17.90
C ALA A 78 23.65 8.19 18.45
N GLU A 79 23.74 8.05 19.78
CA GLU A 79 24.49 6.97 20.44
C GLU A 79 23.54 5.99 21.14
N PRO A 80 23.91 4.70 21.30
CA PRO A 80 23.10 3.74 22.04
C PRO A 80 22.85 4.19 23.48
N TYR A 81 21.60 4.12 23.92
CA TYR A 81 21.19 4.45 25.28
C TYR A 81 20.24 3.39 25.85
N GLN A 82 20.01 3.42 27.16
CA GLN A 82 18.98 2.60 27.79
C GLN A 82 17.71 3.43 27.96
N CYS A 83 16.60 2.98 27.35
CA CYS A 83 15.30 3.62 27.55
C CYS A 83 14.74 3.35 28.95
N ALA A 84 13.60 3.96 29.29
CA ALA A 84 12.94 3.78 30.60
C ALA A 84 12.61 2.31 30.96
N ALA A 85 12.54 1.41 29.96
CA ALA A 85 12.32 -0.02 30.13
C ALA A 85 13.62 -0.85 30.19
N ASN A 86 14.79 -0.21 30.39
CA ASN A 86 16.12 -0.84 30.40
C ASN A 86 16.42 -1.64 29.12
N LYS A 87 15.93 -1.19 27.96
CA LYS A 87 16.25 -1.77 26.65
C LYS A 87 17.25 -0.87 25.95
N TRP A 88 18.20 -1.48 25.24
CA TRP A 88 19.12 -0.74 24.39
C TRP A 88 18.38 -0.19 23.18
N THR A 89 18.55 1.11 22.96
CA THR A 89 17.83 1.90 21.96
C THR A 89 18.77 2.89 21.29
N ILE A 90 18.53 3.24 20.02
CA ILE A 90 19.30 4.24 19.26
C ILE A 90 18.42 4.93 18.21
N GLY A 91 18.84 6.09 17.70
CA GLY A 91 18.15 6.82 16.65
C GLY A 91 16.81 7.36 17.13
N TYR A 92 15.76 7.14 16.34
CA TYR A 92 14.37 7.50 16.65
C TYR A 92 13.62 6.36 17.35
N GLY A 93 14.22 5.78 18.39
CA GLY A 93 13.56 4.74 19.19
C GLY A 93 13.77 3.29 18.71
N HIS A 94 14.70 3.03 17.79
CA HIS A 94 15.02 1.68 17.35
C HIS A 94 15.60 0.85 18.50
N ARG A 95 14.97 -0.28 18.83
CA ARG A 95 15.44 -1.19 19.87
C ARG A 95 16.45 -2.17 19.29
N THR A 96 17.69 -2.10 19.77
CA THR A 96 18.76 -2.97 19.31
C THR A 96 18.64 -4.38 19.89
N TYR A 97 19.01 -5.36 19.07
CA TYR A 97 19.11 -6.77 19.44
C TYR A 97 20.59 -7.18 19.57
N GLY A 98 20.86 -8.28 20.26
CA GLY A 98 22.23 -8.68 20.59
C GLY A 98 23.16 -8.99 19.41
N HIS A 99 22.62 -9.09 18.19
CA HIS A 99 23.39 -9.26 16.96
C HIS A 99 23.76 -7.92 16.30
N GLU A 100 23.15 -6.82 16.74
CA GLU A 100 23.38 -5.48 16.23
C GLU A 100 24.36 -4.74 17.12
N SER A 101 25.33 -4.06 16.50
CA SER A 101 26.34 -3.29 17.22
C SER A 101 26.46 -1.91 16.59
N TYR A 102 25.68 -0.97 17.11
CA TYR A 102 25.79 0.44 16.75
C TYR A 102 26.73 1.16 17.73
N LYS A 103 27.58 2.03 17.20
CA LYS A 103 28.36 2.97 18.02
C LYS A 103 27.79 4.38 17.94
N HIS A 104 27.33 4.74 16.76
CA HIS A 104 26.78 6.04 16.42
C HIS A 104 25.92 5.87 15.17
N LEU A 105 24.88 6.67 15.02
CA LEU A 105 24.15 6.89 13.77
C LEU A 105 24.20 8.37 13.44
N THR A 106 24.23 8.70 12.15
CA THR A 106 23.82 10.01 11.64
C THR A 106 22.30 10.10 11.61
N GLU A 107 21.76 11.32 11.50
CA GLU A 107 20.31 11.52 11.42
C GLU A 107 19.69 10.83 10.19
N VAL A 108 20.43 10.79 9.08
CA VAL A 108 20.01 10.09 7.84
C VAL A 108 19.98 8.58 8.05
N GLU A 109 20.99 8.01 8.72
CA GLU A 109 21.00 6.57 9.03
C GLU A 109 19.90 6.21 10.04
N ALA A 110 19.64 7.07 11.03
CA ALA A 110 18.55 6.90 11.98
C ALA A 110 17.17 6.99 11.30
N GLU A 111 17.00 7.88 10.33
CA GLU A 111 15.76 7.95 9.54
C GLU A 111 15.59 6.70 8.66
N ALA A 112 16.64 6.21 8.03
CA ALA A 112 16.57 4.98 7.25
C ALA A 112 16.17 3.77 8.12
N LEU A 113 16.70 3.70 9.35
CA LEU A 113 16.34 2.68 10.33
C LEU A 113 14.88 2.83 10.79
N LEU A 114 14.43 4.05 11.06
CA LEU A 114 13.03 4.34 11.39
C LEU A 114 12.08 3.90 10.28
N ARG A 115 12.38 4.24 9.01
CA ARG A 115 11.57 3.82 7.86
C ARG A 115 11.49 2.30 7.79
N THR A 116 12.62 1.61 7.95
CA THR A 116 12.67 0.14 7.98
C THR A 116 11.79 -0.44 9.11
N ASP A 117 11.87 0.10 10.32
CA ASP A 117 11.08 -0.37 11.46
C ASP A 117 9.57 -0.15 11.27
N PHE A 118 9.21 1.00 10.67
CA PHE A 118 7.83 1.39 10.38
C PHE A 118 7.24 0.55 9.24
N ASP A 119 8.01 0.30 8.18
CA ASP A 119 7.57 -0.51 7.02
C ASP A 119 7.16 -1.91 7.44
N VAL A 120 7.87 -2.52 8.39
CA VAL A 120 7.46 -3.82 8.97
C VAL A 120 6.03 -3.79 9.52
N ARG A 121 5.59 -2.67 10.11
CA ARG A 121 4.22 -2.54 10.66
C ARG A 121 3.24 -2.25 9.54
N LEU A 122 3.62 -1.38 8.60
CA LEU A 122 2.79 -1.01 7.47
C LEU A 122 2.47 -2.23 6.60
N ASP A 123 3.48 -3.04 6.26
CA ASP A 123 3.33 -4.26 5.47
C ASP A 123 2.35 -5.24 6.12
N ILE A 124 2.48 -5.47 7.44
CA ILE A 124 1.55 -6.33 8.19
C ILE A 124 0.12 -5.79 8.14
N VAL A 125 -0.07 -4.47 8.26
CA VAL A 125 -1.39 -3.84 8.22
C VAL A 125 -1.99 -3.92 6.81
N MET A 126 -1.20 -3.66 5.77
CA MET A 126 -1.63 -3.76 4.37
C MET A 126 -2.02 -5.20 4.00
N GLU A 127 -1.24 -6.19 4.45
CA GLU A 127 -1.55 -7.61 4.23
C GLU A 127 -2.85 -8.02 4.97
N LYS A 128 -3.01 -7.58 6.22
CA LYS A 128 -4.12 -8.00 7.07
C LYS A 128 -5.44 -7.27 6.79
N TYR A 129 -5.36 -6.03 6.32
CA TYR A 129 -6.51 -5.15 6.08
C TYR A 129 -6.44 -4.50 4.68
N PRO A 130 -6.41 -5.30 3.60
CA PRO A 130 -6.31 -4.80 2.23
C PRO A 130 -7.56 -4.01 1.78
N GLU A 131 -8.68 -4.14 2.49
CA GLU A 131 -9.92 -3.41 2.22
C GLU A 131 -9.91 -1.96 2.72
N LEU A 132 -8.96 -1.60 3.58
CA LEU A 132 -8.84 -0.25 4.11
C LEU A 132 -8.12 0.67 3.11
N SER A 133 -8.47 1.95 3.15
CA SER A 133 -7.70 2.97 2.43
C SER A 133 -6.28 3.11 3.00
N PHE A 134 -5.33 3.54 2.18
CA PHE A 134 -3.93 3.73 2.62
C PHE A 134 -3.80 4.67 3.83
N HIS A 135 -4.65 5.69 3.94
CA HIS A 135 -4.66 6.60 5.09
C HIS A 135 -5.02 5.88 6.40
N GLN A 136 -5.97 4.96 6.35
CA GLN A 136 -6.38 4.15 7.49
C GLN A 136 -5.30 3.12 7.84
N GLN A 137 -4.67 2.52 6.82
CA GLN A 137 -3.56 1.59 7.01
C GLN A 137 -2.36 2.28 7.67
N ILE A 138 -1.94 3.46 7.19
CA ILE A 138 -0.89 4.26 7.84
C ILE A 138 -1.24 4.61 9.28
N ALA A 139 -2.49 5.02 9.56
CA ALA A 139 -2.90 5.36 10.91
C ALA A 139 -2.82 4.15 11.86
N LEU A 140 -3.22 2.97 11.40
CA LEU A 140 -3.09 1.72 12.16
C LEU A 140 -1.63 1.29 12.34
N ALA A 141 -0.81 1.44 11.30
CA ALA A 141 0.63 1.14 11.37
C ALA A 141 1.34 2.05 12.37
N HIS A 142 1.04 3.35 12.35
CA HIS A 142 1.53 4.32 13.34
C HIS A 142 1.08 3.98 14.76
N PHE A 143 -0.20 3.64 14.95
CA PHE A 143 -0.69 3.18 16.25
C PHE A 143 0.07 1.92 16.75
N ALA A 144 0.25 0.93 15.88
CA ALA A 144 1.00 -0.29 16.19
C ALA A 144 2.48 -0.01 16.49
N PHE A 145 3.08 0.98 15.82
CA PHE A 145 4.42 1.45 16.11
C PHE A 145 4.51 2.05 17.52
N CYS A 146 3.61 2.98 17.88
CA CYS A 146 3.61 3.65 19.18
C CYS A 146 3.34 2.72 20.38
N CYS A 147 2.49 1.70 20.23
CA CYS A 147 2.19 0.77 21.33
C CYS A 147 3.30 -0.27 21.58
N GLY A 148 4.26 -0.40 20.67
CA GLY A 148 5.21 -1.51 20.67
C GLY A 148 4.54 -2.85 20.34
N VAL A 149 5.36 -3.85 19.95
CA VAL A 149 4.93 -5.22 19.55
C VAL A 149 4.40 -6.09 20.71
N GLY A 150 3.82 -5.48 21.75
CA GLY A 150 3.35 -6.14 22.97
C GLY A 150 1.90 -5.86 23.38
N ALA A 151 1.10 -5.19 22.53
CA ALA A 151 -0.32 -4.93 22.76
C ALA A 151 -1.21 -5.99 22.08
#